data_AF-A0A3S4IRH8-F1
#
_entry.id   AF-A0A3S4IRH8-F1
#
_cell.length_a   1.000
_cell.length_b   1.000
_cell.length_c   1.000
_cell.angle_alpha   90.00
_cell.angle_beta   90.00
_cell.angle_gamma   90.00
#
_symmetry.space_group_name_H-M   'P 1'
#
loop_
_entity.id
_entity.type
_entity.pdbx_description
1 polymer ?
#
loop_
_entity_poly.entity_id
_entity_poly.type
_entity_poly.pdbx_seq_one_letter_code
_entity_poly.pdbx_strand_id
1 'polypeptide(L)'
;MRQPAINWRLIFGAEILKSIPGRVSTEVDARLSFDKEKKYRGKHAIWWIFYQQQDVDKSRILIKLAATWEGIRAAEQLEKEGINCNLTLLFSFAQARAWRRSGRLFNLSVRGPNLRLVSGA
;
A
#
# COMPACT_ATOMS: atom_id res chain seq x y z
N MET A 1 29.00 -9.41 -6.75
CA MET A 1 27.57 -9.52 -6.38
C MET A 1 27.25 -8.33 -5.47
N ARG A 2 26.30 -7.45 -5.85
CA ARG A 2 25.90 -6.34 -4.97
C ARG A 2 25.17 -6.93 -3.76
N GLN A 3 25.58 -6.59 -2.55
CA GLN A 3 24.79 -6.86 -1.34
C GLN A 3 23.32 -6.45 -1.60
N PRO A 4 22.32 -7.21 -1.10
CA PRO A 4 20.96 -6.70 -1.10
C PRO A 4 20.99 -5.40 -0.30
N ALA A 5 20.78 -4.28 -0.99
CA ALA A 5 20.83 -2.96 -0.36
C ALA A 5 19.92 -2.97 0.86
N ILE A 6 20.47 -2.57 2.02
CA ILE A 6 19.70 -2.43 3.26
C ILE A 6 18.50 -1.53 2.95
N ASN A 7 17.29 -2.11 3.02
CA ASN A 7 16.08 -1.38 2.73
C ASN A 7 15.66 -0.60 3.98
N TRP A 8 16.28 0.58 4.17
CA TRP A 8 16.07 1.46 5.32
C TRP A 8 14.59 1.75 5.59
N ARG A 9 13.74 1.83 4.55
CA ARG A 9 12.30 2.06 4.67
C ARG A 9 11.61 1.04 5.57
N LEU A 10 12.09 -0.20 5.54
CA LEU A 10 11.52 -1.33 6.28
C LEU A 10 12.01 -1.35 7.72
N ILE A 11 13.30 -1.07 7.95
CA ILE A 11 13.87 -0.95 9.30
C ILE A 11 13.12 0.14 10.08
N PHE A 12 12.95 1.30 9.46
CA PHE A 12 12.16 2.37 10.06
C PHE A 12 10.70 1.96 10.28
N GLY A 13 10.08 1.28 9.33
CA GLY A 13 8.70 0.82 9.48
C GLY A 13 8.51 -0.16 10.64
N ALA A 14 9.42 -1.12 10.80
CA ALA A 14 9.42 -2.06 11.92
C ALA A 14 9.63 -1.35 13.26
N GLU A 15 10.54 -0.37 13.32
CA GLU A 15 10.78 0.39 14.55
C GLU A 15 9.57 1.24 14.97
N ILE A 16 8.89 1.87 14.00
CA ILE A 16 7.65 2.60 14.25
C ILE A 16 6.57 1.66 14.82
N LEU A 17 6.46 0.43 14.32
CA LEU A 17 5.44 -0.53 14.77
C LEU A 17 5.60 -0.97 16.23
N LYS A 18 6.80 -0.85 16.81
CA LYS A 18 7.04 -1.06 18.25
C LYS A 18 6.43 0.06 19.11
N SER A 19 6.31 1.26 18.56
CA SER A 19 5.90 2.47 19.30
C SER A 19 4.40 2.79 19.15
N ILE A 20 3.73 2.25 18.14
CA ILE A 20 2.30 2.49 17.90
C ILE A 20 1.51 1.18 18.00
N PRO A 21 0.20 1.22 18.30
CA PRO A 21 -0.69 0.05 18.18
C PRO A 21 -1.28 -0.10 16.77
N GLY A 22 -1.15 0.93 15.93
CA GLY A 22 -1.77 1.01 14.61
C GLY A 22 -1.01 0.29 13.50
N ARG A 23 -1.12 0.82 12.27
CA ARG A 23 -0.47 0.26 11.08
C ARG A 23 0.59 1.21 10.53
N VAL A 24 1.59 0.67 9.83
CA VAL A 24 2.60 1.43 9.09
C VAL A 24 2.41 1.24 7.59
N SER A 25 2.48 2.34 6.85
CA SER A 25 2.51 2.33 5.39
C SER A 25 3.93 2.46 4.88
N THR A 26 4.40 1.52 4.06
CA THR A 26 5.69 1.62 3.37
C THR A 26 5.47 1.88 1.89
N GLU A 27 6.06 2.97 1.38
CA GLU A 27 5.87 3.39 0.00
C GLU A 27 6.82 2.68 -0.97
N VAL A 28 6.25 2.23 -2.09
CA VAL A 28 7.00 1.73 -3.24
C VAL A 28 7.63 2.91 -3.98
N ASP A 29 8.81 2.69 -4.56
CA ASP A 29 9.48 3.69 -5.38
C ASP A 29 8.55 4.28 -6.45
N ALA A 30 8.32 5.60 -6.37
CA ALA A 30 7.42 6.32 -7.25
C ALA A 30 7.84 6.26 -8.72
N ARG A 31 9.12 6.00 -9.03
CA ARG A 31 9.62 5.81 -10.41
C ARG A 31 9.00 4.60 -11.09
N LEU A 32 8.50 3.64 -10.31
CA LEU A 32 7.82 2.46 -10.81
C LEU A 32 6.32 2.71 -11.09
N SER A 33 5.81 3.93 -10.86
CA SER A 33 4.36 4.18 -10.83
C SER A 33 3.59 3.79 -12.09
N PHE A 34 4.26 3.81 -13.25
CA PHE A 34 3.68 3.51 -14.56
C PHE A 34 4.20 2.19 -15.17
N ASP A 35 5.09 1.47 -14.48
CA ASP A 35 5.62 0.19 -14.94
C ASP A 35 4.96 -0.94 -14.14
N LYS A 36 3.90 -1.54 -14.70
CA LYS A 36 3.09 -2.55 -14.01
C LYS A 36 3.93 -3.73 -13.49
N GLU A 37 4.87 -4.23 -14.29
CA GLU A 37 5.67 -5.40 -13.93
C GLU A 37 6.73 -5.07 -12.87
N LYS A 38 7.48 -3.98 -13.05
CA LYS A 38 8.50 -3.59 -12.07
C LYS A 38 7.86 -3.14 -10.76
N LYS A 39 6.69 -2.50 -10.82
CA LYS A 39 5.89 -2.14 -9.63
C LYS A 39 5.44 -3.39 -8.88
N TYR A 40 5.00 -4.45 -9.56
CA TYR A 40 4.63 -5.71 -8.90
C TYR A 40 5.84 -6.38 -8.21
N ARG A 41 6.99 -6.45 -8.88
CA ARG A 41 8.23 -7.00 -8.30
C ARG A 41 8.73 -6.20 -7.10
N GLY A 42 8.73 -4.87 -7.17
CA GLY A 42 9.14 -4.00 -6.06
C GLY A 42 8.26 -4.14 -4.82
N LYS A 43 6.99 -4.45 -5.00
CA LYS A 43 6.03 -4.69 -3.91
C LYS A 43 6.26 -6.03 -3.23
N HIS A 44 6.39 -7.09 -4.03
CA HIS A 44 6.72 -8.43 -3.53
C HIS A 44 8.02 -8.42 -2.76
N ALA A 45 9.02 -7.65 -3.20
CA ALA A 45 10.25 -7.47 -2.45
C ALA A 45 10.02 -6.81 -1.08
N ILE A 46 9.27 -5.70 -1.00
CA ILE A 46 8.96 -5.03 0.27
C ILE A 46 8.21 -5.96 1.22
N TRP A 47 7.19 -6.64 0.71
CA TRP A 47 6.36 -7.55 1.49
C TRP A 47 7.14 -8.77 1.96
N TRP A 48 7.91 -9.40 1.07
CA TRP A 48 8.75 -10.55 1.40
C TRP A 48 9.76 -10.23 2.50
N ILE A 49 10.36 -9.04 2.47
CA ILE A 49 11.31 -8.63 3.52
C ILE A 49 10.59 -8.47 4.87
N PHE A 50 9.37 -7.92 4.89
CA PHE A 50 8.57 -7.91 6.11
C PHE A 50 8.17 -9.32 6.57
N TYR A 51 7.92 -10.25 5.64
CA TYR A 51 7.70 -11.66 5.96
C TYR A 51 8.90 -12.33 6.64
N GLN A 52 10.11 -11.92 6.26
CA GLN A 52 11.35 -12.43 6.85
C GLN A 52 11.63 -11.84 8.23
N GLN A 53 11.11 -10.65 8.54
CA GLN A 53 11.14 -10.10 9.89
C GLN A 53 10.07 -10.80 10.74
N GLN A 54 10.46 -11.90 11.41
CA GLN A 54 9.57 -12.83 12.11
C GLN A 54 8.69 -12.22 13.23
N ASP A 55 8.88 -10.95 13.58
CA ASP A 55 8.26 -10.31 14.74
C ASP A 55 7.25 -9.20 14.40
N VAL A 56 6.86 -9.06 13.12
CA VAL A 56 5.89 -8.02 12.70
C VAL A 56 4.61 -8.65 12.17
N ASP A 57 3.48 -8.35 12.83
CA ASP A 57 2.16 -8.73 12.32
C ASP A 57 1.86 -8.04 10.98
N LYS A 58 1.69 -8.85 9.94
CA LYS A 58 1.40 -8.45 8.55
C LYS A 58 0.11 -7.65 8.42
N SER A 59 -0.85 -7.86 9.33
CA SER A 59 -2.09 -7.07 9.38
C SER A 59 -1.82 -5.58 9.65
N ARG A 60 -0.65 -5.28 10.23
CA ARG A 60 -0.21 -3.93 10.61
C ARG A 60 0.61 -3.24 9.53
N ILE A 61 0.79 -3.86 8.37
CA ILE A 61 1.60 -3.34 7.28
C ILE A 61 0.71 -3.01 6.09
N LEU A 62 0.91 -1.82 5.53
CA LEU A 62 0.25 -1.35 4.31
C LEU A 62 1.30 -1.05 3.24
N ILE A 63 1.11 -1.54 2.01
CA ILE A 63 1.95 -1.19 0.87
C ILE A 63 1.40 0.07 0.20
N LYS A 64 2.15 1.17 0.25
CA LYS A 64 1.71 2.46 -0.28
C LYS A 64 2.10 2.63 -1.74
N LEU A 65 1.13 3.04 -2.57
CA LEU A 65 1.23 3.06 -4.03
C LEU A 65 0.58 4.32 -4.61
N ALA A 66 1.21 4.96 -5.59
CA ALA A 66 0.53 6.03 -6.34
C ALA A 66 -0.73 5.50 -7.05
N ALA A 67 -1.83 6.24 -6.96
CA ALA A 67 -3.14 5.98 -7.56
C ALA A 67 -3.18 6.23 -9.08
N THR A 68 -2.17 5.74 -9.79
CA THR A 68 -2.17 5.58 -11.25
C THR A 68 -3.03 4.38 -11.63
N TRP A 69 -3.38 4.23 -12.90
CA TRP A 69 -4.12 3.05 -13.37
C TRP A 69 -3.36 1.75 -13.07
N GLU A 70 -2.06 1.71 -13.36
CA GLU A 70 -1.18 0.59 -13.05
C GLU A 70 -1.08 0.36 -11.55
N GLY A 71 -1.07 1.44 -10.77
CA GLY A 71 -1.11 1.39 -9.30
C GLY A 71 -2.34 0.70 -8.76
N ILE A 72 -3.51 1.08 -9.24
CA ILE A 72 -4.81 0.51 -8.86
C ILE A 72 -4.87 -0.96 -9.27
N ARG A 73 -4.53 -1.31 -10.52
CA ARG A 73 -4.54 -2.71 -10.99
C ARG A 73 -3.57 -3.59 -10.20
N ALA A 74 -2.41 -3.05 -9.88
CA ALA A 74 -1.42 -3.78 -9.11
C ALA A 74 -1.69 -3.76 -7.60
N ALA A 75 -2.62 -2.95 -7.09
CA ALA A 75 -3.12 -3.03 -5.72
C ALA A 75 -4.24 -4.08 -5.62
N GLU A 76 -5.15 -4.13 -6.60
CA GLU A 76 -6.16 -5.18 -6.73
C GLU A 76 -5.57 -6.60 -6.66
N GLN A 77 -4.46 -6.83 -7.39
CA GLN A 77 -3.80 -8.13 -7.39
C GLN A 77 -3.21 -8.48 -6.03
N LEU A 78 -2.54 -7.51 -5.38
CA LEU A 78 -1.97 -7.69 -4.05
C LEU A 78 -3.04 -7.97 -2.98
N GLU A 79 -4.17 -7.27 -3.03
CA GLU A 79 -5.27 -7.49 -2.10
C GLU A 79 -5.86 -8.89 -2.24
N LYS A 80 -5.93 -9.43 -3.47
CA LYS A 80 -6.31 -10.84 -3.70
C LYS A 80 -5.32 -11.83 -3.09
N GLU A 81 -4.06 -11.44 -2.98
CA GLU A 81 -3.00 -12.20 -2.30
C GLU A 81 -2.98 -11.96 -0.77
N GLY A 82 -3.94 -11.20 -0.24
CA GLY A 82 -4.03 -10.90 1.19
C GLY A 82 -3.07 -9.79 1.66
N ILE A 83 -2.53 -9.01 0.73
CA ILE A 83 -1.57 -7.94 1.01
C ILE A 83 -2.29 -6.60 1.06
N ASN A 84 -2.37 -6.03 2.25
CA ASN A 84 -3.06 -4.76 2.46
C ASN A 84 -2.32 -3.59 1.78
N CYS A 85 -3.05 -2.76 1.04
CA CYS A 85 -2.53 -1.66 0.24
C CYS A 85 -3.09 -0.30 0.67
N ASN A 86 -2.30 0.76 0.44
CA ASN A 86 -2.66 2.16 0.64
C ASN A 86 -2.42 2.94 -0.66
N LEU A 87 -3.47 3.20 -1.44
CA LEU A 87 -3.37 4.11 -2.59
C LEU A 87 -3.24 5.58 -2.20
N THR A 88 -2.10 6.19 -2.50
CA THR A 88 -1.80 7.61 -2.27
C THR A 88 -1.89 8.43 -3.58
N LEU A 89 -1.80 9.76 -3.49
CA LEU A 89 -1.85 10.68 -4.64
C LEU A 89 -3.18 10.56 -5.42
N LEU A 90 -4.27 10.43 -4.67
CA LEU A 90 -5.64 10.37 -5.18
C LEU A 90 -6.23 11.78 -5.19
N PHE A 91 -6.44 12.35 -6.39
CA PHE A 91 -6.88 13.74 -6.59
C PHE A 91 -8.18 13.86 -7.37
N SER A 92 -8.67 12.78 -7.98
CA SER A 92 -9.84 12.78 -8.84
C SER A 92 -10.88 11.75 -8.42
N PHE A 93 -12.14 12.03 -8.73
CA PHE A 93 -13.24 11.09 -8.54
C PHE A 93 -13.08 9.82 -9.39
N ALA A 94 -12.46 9.94 -10.58
CA ALA A 94 -12.15 8.78 -11.42
C ALA A 94 -11.22 7.79 -10.70
N GLN A 95 -10.17 8.28 -10.04
CA GLN A 95 -9.27 7.45 -9.22
C GLN A 95 -10.02 6.82 -8.04
N ALA A 96 -10.86 7.60 -7.34
CA ALA A 96 -11.68 7.09 -6.23
C ALA A 96 -12.62 5.96 -6.66
N ARG A 97 -13.31 6.14 -7.80
CA ARG A 97 -14.23 5.15 -8.36
C ARG A 97 -13.50 3.89 -8.82
N ALA A 98 -12.33 4.04 -9.45
CA ALA A 98 -11.50 2.93 -9.87
C ALA A 98 -10.98 2.12 -8.68
N TRP A 99 -10.58 2.78 -7.59
CA TRP A 99 -10.18 2.10 -6.36
C TRP A 99 -11.36 1.44 -5.65
N ARG A 100 -12.52 2.10 -5.48
CA ARG A 100 -13.67 1.50 -4.78
C ARG A 100 -14.14 0.17 -5.40
N ARG A 101 -13.99 0.02 -6.73
CA ARG A 101 -14.33 -1.22 -7.43
C ARG A 101 -13.44 -2.42 -7.06
N SER A 102 -12.30 -2.21 -6.39
CA SER A 102 -11.39 -3.28 -5.94
C SER A 102 -11.79 -3.93 -4.61
N GLY A 103 -12.82 -3.42 -3.92
CA GLY A 103 -13.46 -4.13 -2.82
C GLY A 103 -12.96 -3.83 -1.40
N ARG A 104 -12.02 -2.90 -1.18
CA ARG A 104 -11.68 -2.44 0.19
C ARG A 104 -11.55 -0.92 0.27
N LEU A 105 -12.44 -0.33 1.06
CA LEU A 105 -12.50 1.11 1.23
C LEU A 105 -11.30 1.62 2.04
N PHE A 106 -10.70 2.66 1.49
CA PHE A 106 -9.76 3.53 2.15
C PHE A 106 -10.37 4.09 3.44
N ASN A 107 -9.55 4.24 4.49
CA ASN A 107 -9.87 5.04 5.67
C ASN A 107 -9.82 6.54 5.32
N LEU A 108 -10.61 6.96 4.32
CA LEU A 108 -10.79 8.36 3.95
C LEU A 108 -12.05 8.85 4.70
N SER A 109 -11.87 9.40 5.90
CA SER A 109 -12.91 10.25 6.48
C SER A 109 -12.96 11.55 5.69
N VAL A 110 -13.66 11.56 4.55
CA VAL A 110 -14.07 12.80 3.88
C VAL A 110 -15.47 13.11 4.36
N ARG A 111 -15.58 13.88 5.44
CA ARG A 111 -16.84 14.50 5.85
C ARG A 111 -16.94 15.85 5.14
N GLY A 112 -17.63 15.88 4.02
CA GLY A 112 -18.06 17.09 3.33
C GLY A 112 -19.49 16.93 2.83
N PRO A 113 -20.31 17.99 2.80
CA PRO A 113 -21.76 17.91 2.55
C PRO A 113 -22.15 17.32 1.17
N ASN A 114 -21.20 17.23 0.22
CA ASN A 114 -21.45 16.77 -1.16
C ASN A 114 -20.65 15.54 -1.60
N LEU A 115 -19.99 14.79 -0.71
CA LEU A 115 -19.39 13.49 -1.03
C LEU A 115 -19.81 12.42 -0.03
N ARG A 116 -20.63 11.45 -0.48
CA ARG A 116 -20.82 10.20 0.25
C ARG A 116 -20.11 9.05 -0.47
N LEU A 117 -19.08 8.51 0.18
CA LEU A 117 -18.65 7.13 -0.03
C LEU A 117 -18.68 6.43 1.32
N VAL A 118 -19.64 5.51 1.48
CA VAL A 118 -19.77 4.64 2.66
C VAL A 118 -19.61 3.19 2.19
N SER A 119 -18.74 2.44 2.87
CA SER A 119 -19.05 1.12 3.45
C SER A 119 -17.89 0.74 4.35
N GLY A 120 -18.12 0.86 5.66
CA GLY A 120 -17.33 0.19 6.67
C GLY A 120 -17.93 -1.18 6.95
N ALA A 121 -17.07 -2.18 6.98
CA ALA A 121 -17.04 -3.34 7.86
C ALA A 121 -15.65 -3.97 7.66
#